data_AF-A0A932VTS6-F1
#
_entry.id   AF-A0A932VTS6-F1
#
_cell.length_a   1.000
_cell.length_b   1.000
_cell.length_c   1.000
_cell.angle_alpha   90.00
_cell.angle_beta   90.00
_cell.angle_gamma   90.00
#
_symmetry.space_group_name_H-M   'P 1'
#
loop_
_entity.id
_entity.type
_entity.pdbx_description
1 polymer ?
#
loop_
_entity_poly.entity_id
_entity_poly.type
_entity_poly.pdbx_seq_one_letter_code
_entity_poly.pdbx_strand_id
1 'polypeptide(L)'
;MEELKKPADDQVAQPKLTLESIKTKSHLEINVEGNFDATLAKLNEKFGIQLKSRPEGFHITVIGPTESKVLQTMTQEQLDKLQAISDRLKNGQGVHIDGIGFIDGADTTRTDIREADRTKKTSFLAFSSPDIQEFRKSLGLPEKDLHITLGFVEPAGGVGGDIHMRIVGVDDKGKPKPGPIEKKTDPALRDLFLAEFPNMHIKVGGEVGGPEKQKKQEK
;
A
#
# COMPACT_ATOMS: atom_id res chain seq x y z
N MET A 1 -19.14 8.13 51.16
CA MET A 1 -19.57 7.42 49.95
C MET A 1 -19.09 8.26 48.79
N GLU A 2 -17.99 7.84 48.16
CA GLU A 2 -17.40 8.51 47.01
C GLU A 2 -18.06 7.93 45.76
N GLU A 3 -18.72 8.77 44.97
CA GLU A 3 -19.28 8.37 43.68
C GLU A 3 -18.15 8.09 42.69
N LEU A 4 -18.02 6.81 42.31
CA LEU A 4 -17.22 6.38 41.17
C LEU A 4 -17.82 6.97 39.88
N LYS A 5 -17.21 8.05 39.39
CA LYS A 5 -17.41 8.50 38.00
C LYS A 5 -16.97 7.38 37.05
N LYS A 6 -17.94 6.81 36.31
CA LYS A 6 -17.65 5.98 35.14
C LYS A 6 -16.82 6.80 34.15
N PRO A 7 -15.76 6.25 33.53
CA PRO A 7 -15.14 6.89 32.39
C PRO A 7 -16.16 6.92 31.25
N ALA A 8 -16.28 8.07 30.59
CA ALA A 8 -17.04 8.23 29.38
C ALA A 8 -16.38 7.34 28.30
N ASP A 9 -17.13 6.34 27.82
CA ASP A 9 -16.88 5.71 26.53
C ASP A 9 -17.16 6.74 25.43
N ASP A 10 -16.24 7.68 25.22
CA ASP A 10 -16.15 8.44 23.98
C ASP A 10 -15.52 7.52 22.93
N GLN A 11 -16.25 6.48 22.54
CA GLN A 11 -16.06 5.87 21.22
C GLN A 11 -16.55 6.89 20.20
N VAL A 12 -15.64 7.78 19.77
CA VAL A 12 -15.86 8.64 18.61
C VAL A 12 -16.23 7.70 17.45
N ALA A 13 -17.51 7.65 17.11
CA ALA A 13 -18.00 6.87 15.99
C ALA A 13 -17.27 7.36 14.74
N GLN A 14 -16.42 6.50 14.16
CA GLN A 14 -15.67 6.86 12.96
C GLN A 14 -16.66 7.26 11.86
N PRO A 15 -16.45 8.38 11.16
CA PRO A 15 -17.36 8.83 10.12
C PRO A 15 -17.44 7.76 9.03
N LYS A 16 -18.63 7.19 8.86
CA LYS A 16 -18.92 6.21 7.79
C LYS A 16 -18.61 6.86 6.43
N LEU A 17 -17.91 6.15 5.55
CA LEU A 17 -17.68 6.64 4.20
C LEU A 17 -19.00 6.86 3.47
N THR A 18 -19.08 7.96 2.74
CA THR A 18 -20.23 8.30 1.90
C THR A 18 -19.77 8.44 0.45
N LEU A 19 -20.72 8.33 -0.49
CA LEU A 19 -20.39 8.57 -1.90
C LEU A 19 -19.86 9.99 -2.12
N GLU A 20 -20.36 10.96 -1.37
CA GLU A 20 -19.89 12.34 -1.44
C GLU A 20 -18.44 12.46 -0.96
N SER A 21 -18.08 11.82 0.16
CA SER A 21 -16.73 11.91 0.70
C SER A 21 -15.71 11.18 -0.16
N ILE A 22 -16.10 10.13 -0.90
CA ILE A 22 -15.18 9.38 -1.77
C ILE A 22 -14.89 10.11 -3.08
N LYS A 23 -15.87 10.85 -3.62
CA LYS A 23 -15.70 11.62 -4.87
C LYS A 23 -14.56 12.65 -4.80
N THR A 24 -14.26 13.15 -3.60
CA THR A 24 -13.20 14.15 -3.37
C THR A 24 -11.83 13.52 -3.13
N LYS A 25 -11.74 12.21 -2.95
CA LYS A 25 -10.49 11.50 -2.65
C LYS A 25 -9.61 11.39 -3.89
N SER A 26 -8.30 11.54 -3.68
CA SER A 26 -7.31 11.34 -4.74
C SER A 26 -6.90 9.88 -4.88
N HIS A 27 -7.12 9.04 -3.86
CA HIS A 27 -6.87 7.61 -3.87
C HIS A 27 -7.62 6.96 -2.70
N LEU A 28 -7.71 5.63 -2.69
CA LEU A 28 -8.24 4.86 -1.56
C LEU A 28 -7.19 3.88 -1.06
N GLU A 29 -6.96 3.93 0.24
CA GLU A 29 -6.03 3.08 0.96
C GLU A 29 -6.71 2.48 2.18
N ILE A 30 -6.18 1.35 2.62
CA ILE A 30 -6.54 0.72 3.89
C ILE A 30 -5.31 0.82 4.77
N ASN A 31 -5.44 1.52 5.90
CA ASN A 31 -4.35 1.60 6.87
C ASN A 31 -4.05 0.23 7.47
N VAL A 32 -2.77 0.02 7.75
CA VAL A 32 -2.28 -1.19 8.40
C VAL A 32 -1.47 -0.79 9.61
N GLU A 33 -1.85 -1.34 10.75
CA GLU A 33 -1.06 -1.25 11.96
C GLU A 33 -0.07 -2.42 11.95
N GLY A 34 1.22 -2.12 12.11
CA GLY A 34 2.22 -3.16 12.30
C GLY A 34 3.59 -2.62 12.65
N ASN A 35 4.44 -3.50 13.16
CA ASN A 35 5.84 -3.24 13.41
C ASN A 35 6.68 -4.24 12.62
N PHE A 36 7.56 -3.72 11.76
CA PHE A 36 8.41 -4.51 10.88
C PHE A 36 9.90 -4.25 11.10
N ASP A 37 10.28 -3.64 12.23
CA ASP A 37 11.67 -3.25 12.51
C ASP A 37 12.61 -4.47 12.51
N ALA A 38 12.19 -5.58 13.12
CA ALA A 38 12.95 -6.83 13.11
C ALA A 38 13.12 -7.39 11.69
N THR A 39 12.05 -7.39 10.90
CA THR A 39 12.08 -7.81 9.49
C THR A 39 13.01 -6.93 8.66
N LEU A 40 12.94 -5.61 8.82
CA LEU A 40 13.82 -4.65 8.14
C LEU A 40 15.28 -4.84 8.56
N ALA A 41 15.56 -5.10 9.85
CA ALA A 41 16.90 -5.39 10.33
C ALA A 41 17.48 -6.65 9.66
N LYS A 42 16.69 -7.71 9.52
CA LYS A 42 17.09 -8.94 8.83
C LYS A 42 17.31 -8.75 7.34
N LEU A 43 16.49 -7.94 6.68
CA LEU A 43 16.70 -7.58 5.28
C LEU A 43 17.98 -6.75 5.11
N ASN A 44 18.22 -5.80 6.01
CA ASN A 44 19.44 -4.99 6.03
C ASN A 44 20.70 -5.85 6.21
N GLU A 45 20.67 -6.81 7.13
CA GLU A 45 21.74 -7.79 7.34
C GLU A 45 21.96 -8.64 6.08
N LYS A 46 20.90 -9.21 5.50
CA LYS A 46 20.98 -10.11 4.34
C LYS A 46 21.56 -9.43 3.09
N PHE A 47 21.16 -8.18 2.83
CA PHE A 47 21.52 -7.47 1.60
C PHE A 47 22.66 -6.46 1.78
N GLY A 48 23.13 -6.20 3.00
CA GLY A 48 24.14 -5.18 3.27
C GLY A 48 23.64 -3.77 2.94
N ILE A 49 22.38 -3.48 3.26
CA ILE A 49 21.70 -2.21 2.95
C ILE A 49 21.11 -1.57 4.21
N GLN A 50 20.54 -0.38 4.06
CA GLN A 50 19.89 0.36 5.15
C GLN A 50 18.49 0.83 4.74
N LEU A 51 17.57 -0.13 4.64
CA LEU A 51 16.14 0.14 4.55
C LEU A 51 15.68 0.83 5.84
N LYS A 52 14.93 1.92 5.67
CA LYS A 52 14.21 2.59 6.74
C LYS A 52 12.72 2.39 6.57
N SER A 53 12.02 2.25 7.70
CA SER A 53 10.57 2.16 7.74
C SER A 53 9.92 3.41 7.17
N ARG A 54 8.70 3.26 6.62
CA ARG A 54 7.94 4.38 6.07
C ARG A 54 7.42 5.28 7.21
N PRO A 55 7.77 6.57 7.24
CA PRO A 55 7.41 7.47 8.34
C PRO A 55 5.91 7.77 8.42
N GLU A 56 5.19 7.69 7.30
CA GLU A 56 3.74 7.95 7.21
C GLU A 56 2.89 6.73 7.61
N GLY A 57 3.53 5.63 8.04
CA GLY A 57 2.85 4.37 8.36
C GLY A 57 2.58 3.49 7.13
N PHE A 58 1.91 2.37 7.40
CA PHE A 58 1.68 1.30 6.43
C PHE A 58 0.26 1.36 5.89
N HIS A 59 0.12 1.06 4.60
CA HIS A 59 -1.18 1.00 3.95
C HIS A 59 -1.18 -0.05 2.83
N ILE A 60 -2.38 -0.41 2.41
CA ILE A 60 -2.64 -1.11 1.15
C ILE A 60 -3.37 -0.14 0.23
N THR A 61 -2.78 0.23 -0.89
CA THR A 61 -3.47 1.07 -1.89
C THR A 61 -4.46 0.24 -2.69
N VAL A 62 -5.76 0.48 -2.50
CA VAL A 62 -6.84 -0.20 -3.24
C VAL A 62 -7.11 0.49 -4.57
N ILE A 63 -7.10 1.83 -4.60
CA ILE A 63 -7.27 2.65 -5.81
C ILE A 63 -6.20 3.73 -5.79
N GLY A 64 -5.28 3.72 -6.76
CA GLY A 64 -4.17 4.67 -6.81
C GLY A 64 -4.55 6.04 -7.40
N PRO A 65 -3.65 7.04 -7.30
CA PRO A 65 -3.89 8.39 -7.84
C PRO A 65 -4.25 8.43 -9.33
N THR A 66 -3.65 7.56 -10.13
CA THR A 66 -3.91 7.42 -11.57
C THR A 66 -5.25 6.77 -11.89
N GLU A 67 -5.85 6.08 -10.91
CA GLU A 67 -7.14 5.37 -11.03
C GLU A 67 -8.30 6.21 -10.44
N SER A 68 -8.00 7.35 -9.82
CA SER A 68 -8.92 8.17 -9.01
C SER A 68 -10.17 8.71 -9.72
N LYS A 69 -10.28 8.55 -11.04
CA LYS A 69 -11.50 8.88 -11.79
C LYS A 69 -12.65 7.94 -11.44
N VAL A 70 -12.39 6.67 -11.17
CA VAL A 70 -13.45 5.69 -10.84
C VAL A 70 -14.18 6.03 -9.54
N LEU A 71 -13.50 6.75 -8.64
CA LEU A 71 -14.08 7.23 -7.37
C LEU A 71 -15.24 8.20 -7.61
N GLN A 72 -15.25 8.90 -8.74
CA GLN A 72 -16.31 9.87 -9.07
C GLN A 72 -17.61 9.20 -9.50
N THR A 73 -17.51 7.97 -10.03
CA THR A 73 -18.61 7.22 -10.62
C THR A 73 -19.02 6.02 -9.78
N MET A 74 -18.49 5.90 -8.56
CA MET A 74 -18.77 4.76 -7.71
C MET A 74 -20.24 4.75 -7.26
N THR A 75 -20.84 3.57 -7.25
CA THR A 75 -22.24 3.34 -6.85
C THR A 75 -22.35 3.06 -5.35
N GLN A 76 -23.56 3.17 -4.79
CA GLN A 76 -23.81 2.81 -3.39
C GLN A 76 -23.50 1.33 -3.14
N GLU A 77 -23.83 0.43 -4.05
CA GLU A 77 -23.51 -0.99 -3.95
C GLU A 77 -21.99 -1.24 -3.84
N GLN A 78 -21.18 -0.52 -4.63
CA GLN A 78 -19.71 -0.61 -4.57
C GLN A 78 -19.17 -0.05 -3.25
N LEU A 79 -19.75 1.04 -2.75
CA LEU A 79 -19.41 1.59 -1.44
C LEU A 79 -19.73 0.60 -0.31
N ASP A 80 -20.90 -0.05 -0.35
CA ASP A 80 -21.30 -1.03 0.64
C ASP A 80 -20.37 -2.26 0.61
N LYS A 81 -19.94 -2.70 -0.59
CA LYS A 81 -18.91 -3.74 -0.75
C LYS A 81 -17.58 -3.33 -0.12
N LEU A 82 -17.12 -2.11 -0.36
CA LEU A 82 -15.87 -1.59 0.22
C LEU A 82 -15.94 -1.53 1.76
N GLN A 83 -17.09 -1.12 2.30
CA GLN A 83 -17.30 -1.09 3.75
C GLN A 83 -17.29 -2.49 4.35
N ALA A 84 -17.96 -3.45 3.72
CA ALA A 84 -17.95 -4.85 4.15
C ALA A 84 -16.55 -5.46 4.10
N ILE A 85 -15.73 -5.10 3.10
CA ILE A 85 -14.32 -5.49 3.03
C ILE A 85 -13.56 -4.89 4.21
N SER A 86 -13.69 -3.57 4.45
CA SER A 86 -13.04 -2.89 5.58
C SER A 86 -13.37 -3.55 6.92
N ASP A 87 -14.64 -3.89 7.14
CA ASP A 87 -15.10 -4.51 8.38
C ASP A 87 -14.54 -5.94 8.55
N ARG A 88 -14.45 -6.73 7.48
CA ARG A 88 -13.78 -8.05 7.53
C ARG A 88 -12.29 -7.92 7.85
N LEU A 89 -11.61 -6.98 7.19
CA LEU A 89 -10.19 -6.75 7.39
C LEU A 89 -9.89 -6.37 8.84
N LYS A 90 -10.65 -5.44 9.43
CA LYS A 90 -10.53 -5.04 10.85
C LYS A 90 -10.60 -6.21 11.82
N ASN A 91 -11.29 -7.29 11.44
CA ASN A 91 -11.41 -8.53 12.21
C ASN A 91 -10.35 -9.60 11.83
N GLY A 92 -9.33 -9.22 11.06
CA GLY A 92 -8.25 -10.11 10.62
C GLY A 92 -8.63 -11.08 9.50
N GLN A 93 -9.73 -10.81 8.77
CA GLN A 93 -10.25 -11.71 7.73
C GLN A 93 -10.06 -11.13 6.33
N GLY A 94 -9.94 -12.00 5.31
CA GLY A 94 -10.03 -11.59 3.90
C GLY A 94 -8.72 -11.13 3.26
N VAL A 95 -7.58 -11.24 3.96
CA VAL A 95 -6.23 -11.05 3.41
C VAL A 95 -5.37 -12.27 3.72
N HIS A 96 -4.61 -12.70 2.72
CA HIS A 96 -3.55 -13.69 2.87
C HIS A 96 -2.20 -13.01 2.59
N ILE A 97 -1.22 -13.26 3.45
CA ILE A 97 0.12 -12.70 3.32
C ILE A 97 0.97 -13.73 2.57
N ASP A 98 1.36 -13.39 1.35
CA ASP A 98 2.01 -14.32 0.44
C ASP A 98 3.52 -14.43 0.74
N GLY A 99 4.13 -13.32 1.18
CA GLY A 99 5.56 -13.27 1.50
C GLY A 99 6.16 -11.87 1.42
N ILE A 100 7.49 -11.80 1.51
CA ILE A 100 8.24 -10.55 1.34
C ILE A 100 8.76 -10.47 -0.09
N GLY A 101 8.66 -9.30 -0.69
CA GLY A 101 9.33 -8.94 -1.93
C GLY A 101 10.38 -7.84 -1.72
N PHE A 102 11.29 -7.78 -2.68
CA PHE A 102 12.35 -6.78 -2.73
C PHE A 102 12.57 -6.34 -4.18
N ILE A 103 12.76 -5.04 -4.38
CA ILE A 103 13.15 -4.47 -5.67
C ILE A 103 14.45 -3.72 -5.45
N ASP A 104 15.49 -4.12 -6.17
CA ASP A 104 16.72 -3.36 -6.30
C ASP A 104 16.71 -2.59 -7.63
N GLY A 105 16.66 -1.26 -7.56
CA GLY A 105 16.76 -0.44 -8.75
C GLY A 105 18.13 -0.51 -9.42
N ALA A 106 19.17 -0.88 -8.66
CA ALA A 106 20.53 -1.04 -9.16
C ALA A 106 20.75 -2.38 -9.86
N ASP A 107 19.75 -3.27 -9.89
CA ASP A 107 19.83 -4.53 -10.62
C ASP A 107 20.00 -4.28 -12.12
N THR A 108 21.19 -4.59 -12.63
CA THR A 108 21.57 -4.40 -14.03
C THR A 108 20.90 -5.41 -14.95
N THR A 109 20.33 -6.50 -14.42
CA THR A 109 19.56 -7.47 -15.21
C THR A 109 18.16 -6.94 -15.55
N ARG A 110 17.66 -5.94 -14.81
CA ARG A 110 16.38 -5.28 -15.05
C ARG A 110 16.53 -4.08 -15.98
N THR A 111 16.10 -4.25 -17.24
CA THR A 111 16.13 -3.16 -18.24
C THR A 111 14.94 -2.22 -18.16
N ASP A 112 13.92 -2.56 -17.38
CA ASP A 112 12.66 -1.83 -17.25
C ASP A 112 12.60 -0.92 -16.01
N ILE A 113 13.66 -0.84 -15.19
CA ILE A 113 13.75 0.15 -14.12
C ILE A 113 14.03 1.54 -14.72
N ARG A 114 13.29 2.54 -14.26
CA ARG A 114 13.47 3.94 -14.65
C ARG A 114 14.81 4.46 -14.14
N GLU A 115 15.45 5.34 -14.90
CA GLU A 115 16.74 5.93 -14.52
C GLU A 115 16.69 6.59 -13.12
N ALA A 116 15.61 7.33 -12.83
CA ALA A 116 15.40 7.99 -11.53
C ALA A 116 15.25 7.02 -10.34
N ASP A 117 15.03 5.74 -10.59
CA ASP A 117 14.88 4.71 -9.57
C ASP A 117 16.13 3.81 -9.45
N ARG A 118 17.16 4.00 -10.28
CA ARG A 118 18.36 3.13 -10.33
C ARG A 118 19.18 3.09 -9.05
N THR A 119 19.02 4.08 -8.18
CA THR A 119 19.70 4.14 -6.87
C THR A 119 18.81 3.69 -5.72
N LYS A 120 17.53 3.40 -5.99
CA LYS A 120 16.54 3.08 -4.97
C LYS A 120 16.48 1.59 -4.72
N LYS A 121 16.07 1.24 -3.51
CA LYS A 121 15.79 -0.13 -3.08
C LYS A 121 14.53 -0.10 -2.23
N THR A 122 13.64 -1.06 -2.40
CA THR A 122 12.39 -1.11 -1.65
C THR A 122 12.06 -2.54 -1.27
N SER A 123 11.62 -2.74 -0.03
CA SER A 123 10.99 -3.98 0.40
C SER A 123 9.50 -3.77 0.66
N PHE A 124 8.72 -4.82 0.43
CA PHE A 124 7.29 -4.83 0.65
C PHE A 124 6.84 -6.23 1.11
N LEU A 125 5.73 -6.28 1.84
CA LEU A 125 4.96 -7.50 2.01
C LEU A 125 3.94 -7.58 0.88
N ALA A 126 3.88 -8.73 0.21
CA ALA A 126 2.89 -9.03 -0.81
C ALA A 126 1.70 -9.75 -0.19
N PHE A 127 0.50 -9.44 -0.69
CA PHE A 127 -0.74 -10.05 -0.22
C PHE A 127 -1.68 -10.38 -1.36
N SER A 128 -2.58 -11.30 -1.07
CA SER A 128 -3.74 -11.60 -1.88
C SER A 128 -5.03 -11.38 -1.08
N SER A 129 -6.04 -10.83 -1.76
CA SER A 129 -7.38 -10.65 -1.21
C SER A 129 -8.38 -10.75 -2.35
N PRO A 130 -9.07 -11.90 -2.49
CA PRO A 130 -10.09 -12.09 -3.52
C PRO A 130 -11.16 -10.98 -3.49
N ASP A 131 -11.56 -10.56 -2.30
CA ASP A 131 -12.59 -9.53 -2.12
C ASP A 131 -12.15 -8.16 -2.66
N ILE A 132 -10.89 -7.78 -2.43
CA ILE A 132 -10.33 -6.52 -2.98
C ILE A 132 -10.25 -6.61 -4.51
N GLN A 133 -9.85 -7.75 -5.06
CA GLN A 133 -9.81 -7.93 -6.52
C GLN A 133 -11.22 -7.90 -7.14
N GLU A 134 -12.20 -8.53 -6.49
CA GLU A 134 -13.60 -8.48 -6.94
C GLU A 134 -14.16 -7.06 -6.88
N PHE A 135 -13.86 -6.31 -5.80
CA PHE A 135 -14.21 -4.90 -5.70
C PHE A 135 -13.59 -4.08 -6.84
N ARG A 136 -12.29 -4.25 -7.12
CA ARG A 136 -11.62 -3.59 -8.25
C ARG A 136 -12.26 -3.95 -9.59
N LYS A 137 -12.56 -5.22 -9.81
CA LYS A 137 -13.25 -5.70 -11.01
C LYS A 137 -14.62 -5.05 -11.17
N SER A 138 -15.37 -4.87 -10.07
CA SER A 138 -16.67 -4.20 -10.10
C SER A 138 -16.60 -2.74 -10.54
N LEU A 139 -15.43 -2.09 -10.39
CA LEU A 139 -15.14 -0.74 -10.86
C LEU A 139 -14.57 -0.69 -12.29
N GLY A 140 -14.44 -1.84 -12.96
CA GLY A 140 -13.79 -1.95 -14.26
C GLY A 140 -12.27 -1.77 -14.22
N LEU A 141 -11.65 -1.89 -13.03
CA LEU A 141 -10.21 -1.83 -12.86
C LEU A 141 -9.56 -3.22 -13.06
N PRO A 142 -8.32 -3.28 -13.57
CA PRO A 142 -7.57 -4.53 -13.63
C PRO A 142 -7.19 -5.01 -12.23
N GLU A 143 -6.81 -6.28 -12.14
CA GLU A 143 -6.17 -6.82 -10.94
C GLU A 143 -4.91 -6.01 -10.58
N LYS A 144 -4.61 -5.98 -9.29
CA LYS A 144 -3.48 -5.22 -8.74
C LYS A 144 -2.65 -6.10 -7.82
N ASP A 145 -1.33 -5.94 -7.89
CA ASP A 145 -0.43 -6.50 -6.89
C ASP A 145 -0.59 -5.73 -5.58
N LEU A 146 -1.32 -6.33 -4.63
CA LEU A 146 -1.55 -5.74 -3.32
C LEU A 146 -0.28 -5.93 -2.48
N HIS A 147 0.16 -4.83 -1.87
CA HIS A 147 1.37 -4.82 -1.07
C HIS A 147 1.35 -3.71 -0.03
N ILE A 148 2.22 -3.85 0.96
CA ILE A 148 2.54 -2.86 1.98
C ILE A 148 4.03 -2.64 1.81
N THR A 149 4.41 -1.41 1.53
CA THR A 149 5.82 -1.05 1.51
C THR A 149 6.35 -1.01 2.93
N LEU A 150 7.29 -1.90 3.23
CA LEU A 150 7.93 -2.02 4.55
C LEU A 150 8.94 -0.89 4.76
N GLY A 151 9.72 -0.61 3.73
CA GLY A 151 10.78 0.38 3.81
C GLY A 151 11.56 0.51 2.52
N PHE A 152 12.36 1.57 2.46
CA PHE A 152 13.22 1.89 1.33
C PHE A 152 14.56 2.44 1.79
N VAL A 153 15.56 2.32 0.93
CA VAL A 153 16.86 2.97 1.17
C VAL A 153 16.71 4.45 0.86
N GLU A 154 17.10 5.30 1.81
CA GLU A 154 17.25 6.73 1.56
C GLU A 154 18.58 6.97 0.82
N PRO A 155 18.57 7.58 -0.38
CA PRO A 155 19.80 8.04 -0.99
C PRO A 155 20.39 9.18 -0.17
N ALA A 156 21.72 9.30 -0.20
CA ALA A 156 22.43 10.47 0.32
C ALA A 156 21.89 11.72 -0.41
N GLY A 157 21.09 12.54 0.27
CA GLY A 157 20.41 13.70 -0.32
C GLY A 157 18.90 13.80 -0.05
N GLY A 158 18.30 12.82 0.64
CA GLY A 158 17.04 13.03 1.37
C GLY A 158 15.73 12.81 0.60
N VAL A 159 15.77 12.27 -0.62
CA VAL A 159 14.54 11.82 -1.30
C VAL A 159 14.63 10.32 -1.61
N GLY A 160 14.54 9.52 -0.54
CA GLY A 160 14.26 8.10 -0.64
C GLY A 160 12.80 7.89 -1.00
N GLY A 161 12.52 6.86 -1.78
CA GLY A 161 11.15 6.59 -2.18
C GLY A 161 10.99 5.18 -2.69
N ASP A 162 9.74 4.73 -2.66
CA ASP A 162 9.33 3.45 -3.21
C ASP A 162 9.51 3.43 -4.74
N ILE A 163 9.84 2.26 -5.27
CA ILE A 163 9.82 1.95 -6.69
C ILE A 163 8.42 1.42 -7.03
N HIS A 164 7.60 2.27 -7.67
CA HIS A 164 6.22 1.93 -8.07
C HIS A 164 6.03 1.68 -9.56
N MET A 165 6.94 2.15 -10.40
CA MET A 165 6.75 2.17 -11.86
C MET A 165 7.95 1.56 -12.57
N ARG A 166 7.68 0.81 -13.64
CA ARG A 166 8.64 0.31 -14.63
C ARG A 166 8.36 0.91 -16.01
N ILE A 167 9.31 0.75 -16.92
CA ILE A 167 9.17 1.07 -18.34
C ILE A 167 8.54 -0.14 -19.02
N VAL A 168 7.32 0.02 -19.52
CA VAL A 168 6.59 -1.07 -20.22
C VAL A 168 6.71 -0.97 -21.74
N GLY A 169 7.41 0.04 -22.25
CA GLY A 169 7.65 0.27 -23.68
C GLY A 169 8.04 1.72 -23.96
N VAL A 170 7.91 2.10 -25.23
CA VAL A 170 8.10 3.49 -25.71
C VAL A 170 6.81 3.98 -26.37
N ASP A 171 6.52 5.27 -26.24
CA ASP A 171 5.40 5.90 -26.94
C ASP A 171 5.76 6.26 -28.40
N ASP A 172 4.79 6.76 -29.15
CA ASP A 172 4.95 7.16 -30.57
C ASP A 172 5.99 8.26 -30.79
N LYS A 173 6.44 8.93 -29.72
CA LYS A 173 7.48 9.97 -29.71
C LYS A 173 8.82 9.45 -29.21
N GLY A 174 8.95 8.13 -29.02
CA GLY A 174 10.16 7.48 -28.52
C GLY A 174 10.41 7.68 -27.02
N LYS A 175 9.44 8.19 -26.25
CA LYS A 175 9.61 8.41 -24.81
C LYS A 175 9.24 7.17 -24.01
N PRO A 176 9.93 6.87 -22.89
CA PRO A 176 9.59 5.74 -22.03
C PRO A 176 8.14 5.82 -21.53
N LYS A 177 7.37 4.75 -21.76
CA LYS A 177 6.01 4.62 -21.27
C LYS A 177 6.03 3.96 -19.88
N PRO A 178 5.62 4.66 -18.82
CA PRO A 178 5.59 4.09 -17.49
C PRO A 178 4.38 3.16 -17.31
N GLY A 179 4.56 2.07 -16.57
CA GLY A 179 3.50 1.21 -16.08
C GLY A 179 3.81 0.74 -14.66
N PRO A 180 2.85 0.13 -13.94
CA PRO A 180 3.10 -0.37 -12.60
C PRO A 180 4.20 -1.44 -12.61
N ILE A 181 5.12 -1.36 -11.65
CA ILE A 181 6.06 -2.45 -11.41
C ILE A 181 5.35 -3.59 -10.71
N GLU A 182 5.69 -4.82 -11.08
CA GLU A 182 5.16 -6.01 -10.42
C GLU A 182 5.72 -6.10 -8.99
N LYS A 183 4.83 -6.33 -8.02
CA LYS A 183 5.14 -6.42 -6.59
C LYS A 183 4.86 -7.85 -6.11
N LYS A 184 5.66 -8.79 -6.63
CA LYS A 184 5.59 -10.22 -6.27
C LYS A 184 6.57 -10.57 -5.15
N THR A 185 6.29 -11.66 -4.45
CA THR A 185 7.19 -12.24 -3.44
C THR A 185 8.53 -12.61 -4.06
N ASP A 186 9.62 -12.38 -3.35
CA ASP A 186 10.95 -12.82 -3.74
C ASP A 186 11.21 -14.23 -3.15
N PRO A 187 11.40 -15.28 -3.99
CA PRO A 187 11.70 -16.63 -3.51
C PRO A 187 12.94 -16.69 -2.61
N ALA A 188 13.93 -15.82 -2.80
CA ALA A 188 15.14 -15.77 -1.98
C ALA A 188 14.89 -15.27 -0.54
N LEU A 189 13.70 -14.71 -0.28
CA LEU A 189 13.24 -14.23 1.02
C LEU A 189 12.27 -15.19 1.71
N ARG A 190 11.97 -16.34 1.13
CA ARG A 190 11.02 -17.31 1.70
C ARG A 190 11.38 -17.73 3.13
N ASP A 191 12.62 -18.09 3.38
CA ASP A 191 13.04 -18.56 4.70
C ASP A 191 12.99 -17.44 5.75
N LEU A 192 13.38 -16.23 5.36
CA LEU A 192 13.26 -15.05 6.22
C LEU A 192 11.79 -14.78 6.54
N PHE A 193 10.92 -14.82 5.54
CA PHE A 193 9.49 -14.67 5.74
C PHE A 193 8.94 -15.71 6.70
N LEU A 194 9.23 -17.01 6.51
CA LEU A 194 8.73 -18.07 7.40
C LEU A 194 9.22 -17.92 8.84
N ALA A 195 10.44 -17.43 9.04
CA ALA A 195 11.00 -17.19 10.38
C ALA A 195 10.36 -15.98 11.08
N GLU A 196 10.12 -14.90 10.33
CA GLU A 196 9.63 -13.63 10.89
C GLU A 196 8.10 -13.53 10.93
N PHE A 197 7.39 -14.24 10.06
CA PHE A 197 5.93 -14.15 9.94
C PHE A 197 5.18 -14.34 11.26
N PRO A 198 5.51 -15.30 12.15
CA PRO A 198 4.86 -15.44 13.44
C PRO A 198 5.05 -14.23 14.38
N ASN A 199 6.10 -13.42 14.15
CA ASN A 199 6.44 -12.25 14.94
C ASN A 199 5.91 -10.95 14.30
N MET A 200 5.39 -11.00 13.08
CA MET A 200 4.78 -9.85 12.43
C MET A 200 3.41 -9.58 13.04
N HIS A 201 3.33 -8.58 13.91
CA HIS A 201 2.05 -8.04 14.35
C HIS A 201 1.48 -7.21 13.22
N ILE A 202 0.56 -7.78 12.43
CA ILE A 202 -0.12 -7.09 11.35
C ILE A 202 -1.61 -7.07 11.64
N LYS A 203 -2.14 -5.87 11.77
CA LYS A 203 -3.57 -5.64 11.83
C LYS A 203 -3.95 -4.80 10.62
N VAL A 204 -4.43 -5.48 9.59
CA VAL A 204 -5.00 -4.84 8.41
C VAL A 204 -6.37 -4.33 8.81
N GLY A 205 -6.63 -3.04 8.66
CA GLY A 205 -7.91 -2.48 9.05
C GLY A 205 -7.74 -1.13 9.70
N GLY A 206 -8.41 -0.16 9.11
CA GLY A 206 -8.43 1.24 9.53
C GLY A 206 -9.44 1.99 8.67
N GLU A 207 -9.37 3.31 8.68
CA GLU A 207 -10.17 4.13 7.78
C GLU A 207 -9.83 3.77 6.33
N VAL A 208 -10.86 3.47 5.52
CA VAL A 208 -10.66 3.46 4.08
C VAL A 208 -10.72 4.90 3.62
N GLY A 209 -9.63 5.40 3.08
CA GLY A 209 -9.55 6.82 2.80
C GLY A 209 -8.30 7.18 2.02
N GLY A 210 -8.21 8.45 1.69
CA GLY A 210 -7.05 9.05 1.09
C GLY A 210 -7.11 10.56 1.27
N PRO A 211 -6.01 11.26 0.98
CA PRO A 211 -5.99 12.71 0.94
C PRO A 211 -6.97 13.21 -0.12
N GLU A 212 -7.61 14.34 0.18
CA GLU A 212 -8.48 15.04 -0.75
C GLU A 212 -7.69 15.52 -1.97
N LYS A 213 -8.35 15.62 -3.13
CA LYS A 213 -7.79 16.28 -4.30
C LYS A 213 -7.56 17.76 -3.94
N GLN A 214 -6.30 18.19 -3.91
CA GLN A 214 -6.00 19.61 -3.82
C GLN A 214 -6.62 20.32 -5.02
N LYS A 215 -7.57 21.23 -4.77
CA LYS A 215 -8.03 22.17 -5.80
C LYS A 215 -6.81 22.98 -6.23
N LYS A 216 -6.38 22.86 -7.48
CA LYS A 216 -5.46 23.84 -8.06
C LYS A 216 -6.10 25.21 -7.85
N GLN A 217 -5.46 26.05 -7.05
CA GLN A 217 -5.78 27.48 -7.05
C GLN A 217 -5.39 27.97 -8.45
N GLU A 218 -6.39 28.22 -9.28
CA GLU A 218 -6.20 28.99 -10.51
C GLU A 218 -5.72 30.37 -10.08
N LYS A 219 -4.50 30.73 -10.51
CA LYS A 219 -3.99 32.10 -10.48
C LYS A 219 -4.35 32.77 -11.79
#